data_AF-A0A7S4DBG4-F1
#
_entry.id   AF-A0A7S4DBG4-F1
#
_cell.length_a   1.000
_cell.length_b   1.000
_cell.length_c   1.000
_cell.angle_alpha   90.00
_cell.angle_beta   90.00
_cell.angle_gamma   90.00
#
_symmetry.space_group_name_H-M   'P 1'
#
loop_
_entity.id
_entity.type
_entity.pdbx_description
1 polymer ?
#
loop_
_entity_poly.entity_id
_entity_poly.type
_entity_poly.pdbx_seq_one_letter_code
_entity_poly.pdbx_strand_id
1 'polypeptide(L)'
;FVSNGTFAVDTGIFTGRSPKDKWVVRNPGTDSEKLVDWNNINQEASPEVWNDLYANSISHMNKAERLYVFDGYVGANPATQKKVRFITEMAWQHHFVRNMFIRPTTEEELVGFEPEFTIINSCQTSNPKWKEHGLNSDVYACFNLEEKVAVIGGTYYGGEMKKGIFALMNYWLPLEGIMSMHCSANKGPAGDTALFFGLSGTGKTTLSADSSRFLLGDDEHGWDNDGIFNFEGGCYAKTIDLKEENEPEIFRAIRPDALLENNTIDPETNWPDFADTTKTQNGRVSYPLYHIPNYEPSGMAGHPDNCIFLTCDAFGVLPPVARLDSNQAVYHFLSGY
;
A
#
# COMPACT_ATOMS: atom_id res chain seq x y z
N PHE A 1 -10.90 1.52 -20.86
CA PHE A 1 -10.65 0.07 -20.84
C PHE A 1 -9.69 -0.25 -21.97
N VAL A 2 -8.67 -1.06 -21.70
CA VAL A 2 -7.74 -1.58 -22.71
C VAL A 2 -8.33 -2.80 -23.41
N SER A 3 -7.65 -3.31 -24.43
CA SER A 3 -8.12 -4.35 -25.36
C SER A 3 -8.64 -5.63 -24.69
N ASN A 4 -8.08 -6.01 -23.53
CA ASN A 4 -8.51 -7.19 -22.78
C ASN A 4 -9.60 -6.93 -21.72
N GLY A 5 -10.15 -5.71 -21.65
CA GLY A 5 -11.18 -5.33 -20.68
C GLY A 5 -10.66 -4.86 -19.31
N THR A 6 -9.35 -4.69 -19.14
CA THR A 6 -8.78 -4.07 -17.92
C THR A 6 -9.07 -2.56 -17.89
N PHE A 7 -9.39 -2.03 -16.71
CA PHE A 7 -9.60 -0.59 -16.54
C PHE A 7 -8.25 0.13 -16.39
N ALA A 8 -8.12 1.34 -16.95
CA ALA A 8 -6.90 2.12 -16.90
C ALA A 8 -7.22 3.56 -16.51
N VAL A 9 -6.40 4.15 -15.65
CA VAL A 9 -6.54 5.52 -15.14
C VAL A 9 -5.26 6.31 -15.25
N ASP A 10 -5.42 7.63 -15.28
CA ASP A 10 -4.36 8.62 -15.22
C ASP A 10 -4.58 9.44 -13.93
N THR A 11 -3.57 9.52 -13.06
CA THR A 11 -3.65 10.23 -11.78
C THR A 11 -3.08 11.66 -11.85
N GLY A 12 -2.93 12.19 -13.07
CA GLY A 12 -2.45 13.53 -13.35
C GLY A 12 -0.96 13.68 -13.04
N ILE A 13 -0.64 14.74 -12.29
CA ILE A 13 0.74 15.09 -11.92
C ILE A 13 1.31 14.20 -10.81
N PHE A 14 0.44 13.60 -9.99
CA PHE A 14 0.82 12.73 -8.88
C PHE A 14 0.89 11.29 -9.36
N THR A 15 2.02 10.92 -9.97
CA THR A 15 2.29 9.55 -10.44
C THR A 15 3.01 8.69 -9.40
N GLY A 16 3.08 9.16 -8.16
CA GLY A 16 3.76 8.54 -7.03
C GLY A 16 3.32 9.19 -5.73
N ARG A 17 3.88 8.72 -4.61
CA ARG A 17 3.62 9.31 -3.30
C ARG A 17 4.14 10.75 -3.21
N SER A 18 3.55 11.51 -2.30
CA SER A 18 4.00 12.84 -1.87
C SER A 18 4.45 12.81 -0.39
N PRO A 19 5.62 12.23 -0.06
CA PRO A 19 6.04 12.06 1.34
C PRO A 19 6.10 13.35 2.16
N LYS A 20 6.41 14.47 1.51
CA LYS A 20 6.47 15.80 2.14
C LYS A 20 5.08 16.38 2.47
N ASP A 21 4.02 15.81 1.92
CA ASP A 21 2.63 16.20 2.17
C ASP A 21 1.92 15.19 3.10
N LYS A 22 2.65 14.23 3.69
CA LYS A 22 2.15 13.35 4.74
C LYS A 22 2.31 14.03 6.11
N TRP A 23 1.24 14.03 6.89
CA TRP A 23 1.17 14.66 8.21
C TRP A 23 0.50 13.75 9.23
N VAL A 24 0.94 13.78 10.48
CA VAL A 24 0.28 13.13 11.61
C VAL A 24 -0.07 14.20 12.63
N VAL A 25 -1.32 14.19 13.10
CA VAL A 25 -1.78 15.17 14.09
C VAL A 25 -1.08 14.90 15.41
N ARG A 26 -0.41 15.91 15.96
CA ARG A 26 0.21 15.83 17.28
C ARG A 26 -0.77 16.37 18.32
N ASN A 27 -1.48 15.46 18.97
CA ASN A 27 -2.44 15.80 20.03
C ASN A 27 -1.74 15.87 21.40
N PRO A 28 -1.61 17.05 22.05
CA PRO A 28 -0.86 17.18 23.28
C PRO A 28 -1.43 16.32 24.42
N GLY A 29 -0.56 15.62 25.14
CA GLY A 29 -0.90 14.80 26.30
C GLY A 29 -1.40 13.38 25.98
N THR A 30 -1.43 13.00 24.71
CA THR A 30 -1.83 11.65 24.26
C THR A 30 -0.65 10.68 24.27
N ASP A 31 -0.93 9.38 24.13
CA ASP A 31 0.13 8.39 23.97
C ASP A 31 0.75 8.43 22.58
N SER A 32 -0.02 8.77 21.54
CA SER A 32 0.51 8.92 20.18
C SER A 32 1.59 10.01 20.11
N GLU A 33 1.44 11.11 20.86
CA GLU A 33 2.45 12.15 20.98
C GLU A 33 3.81 11.60 21.44
N LYS A 34 3.82 10.58 22.30
CA LYS A 34 5.06 10.01 22.86
C LYS A 34 5.62 8.88 22.00
N LEU A 35 4.74 8.15 21.32
CA LEU A 35 5.06 6.90 20.64
C LEU A 35 5.40 7.08 19.16
N VAL A 36 4.89 8.14 18.51
CA VAL A 36 5.27 8.47 17.14
C VAL A 36 6.71 8.99 17.11
N ASP A 37 7.52 8.43 16.21
CA ASP A 37 8.87 8.93 15.92
C ASP A 37 8.80 10.20 15.06
N TRP A 38 8.68 11.36 15.69
CA TRP A 38 8.56 12.66 15.03
C TRP A 38 9.84 13.07 14.31
N ASN A 39 9.75 13.21 12.99
CA ASN A 39 10.89 13.55 12.12
C ASN A 39 10.38 14.10 10.77
N ASN A 40 11.27 14.19 9.78
CA ASN A 40 10.92 14.66 8.42
C ASN A 40 10.06 13.66 7.61
N ILE A 41 9.84 12.45 8.11
CA ILE A 41 8.95 11.43 7.53
C ILE A 41 7.58 11.46 8.24
N ASN A 42 7.58 11.52 9.58
CA ASN A 42 6.38 11.68 10.41
C ASN A 42 6.27 13.13 10.86
N GLN A 43 5.85 13.99 9.93
CA GLN A 43 5.72 15.42 10.14
C GLN A 43 4.48 15.72 10.99
N GLU A 44 4.59 16.67 11.93
CA GLU A 44 3.49 17.05 12.81
C GLU A 44 2.55 18.07 12.16
N ALA A 45 1.24 17.85 12.29
CA ALA A 45 0.21 18.86 12.10
C ALA A 45 -0.42 19.20 13.46
N SER A 46 -0.79 20.46 13.66
CA SER A 46 -1.51 20.85 14.88
C SER A 46 -2.99 20.42 14.81
N PRO A 47 -3.67 20.27 15.97
CA PRO A 47 -5.11 20.00 16.00
C PRO A 47 -5.94 21.07 15.26
N GLU A 48 -5.50 22.33 15.27
CA GLU A 48 -6.16 23.41 14.52
C GLU A 48 -6.04 23.21 13.00
N VAL A 49 -4.85 22.85 12.52
CA VAL A 49 -4.62 22.54 11.11
C VAL A 49 -5.46 21.32 10.70
N TRP A 50 -5.52 20.29 11.55
CA TRP A 50 -6.39 19.13 11.32
C TRP A 50 -7.85 19.54 11.15
N ASN A 51 -8.38 20.35 12.06
CA ASN A 51 -9.78 20.79 12.03
C ASN A 51 -10.11 21.50 10.71
N ASP A 52 -9.22 22.36 10.21
CA ASP A 52 -9.40 23.03 8.93
C ASP A 52 -9.34 22.06 7.73
N LEU A 53 -8.38 21.13 7.71
CA LEU A 53 -8.26 20.12 6.64
C LEU A 53 -9.44 19.15 6.62
N TYR A 54 -9.87 18.70 7.79
CA TYR A 54 -11.03 17.82 7.96
C TYR A 54 -12.31 18.53 7.52
N ALA A 55 -12.57 19.75 8.02
CA ALA A 55 -13.74 20.53 7.61
C ALA A 55 -13.77 20.82 6.11
N ASN A 56 -12.62 21.12 5.50
CA ASN A 56 -12.50 21.30 4.06
C ASN A 56 -12.85 20.02 3.29
N SER A 57 -12.31 18.88 3.72
CA SER A 57 -12.60 17.57 3.11
C SER A 57 -14.07 17.20 3.22
N ILE A 58 -14.68 17.33 4.40
CA ILE A 58 -16.09 17.02 4.62
C ILE A 58 -17.00 17.97 3.82
N SER A 59 -16.69 19.27 3.79
CA SER A 59 -17.43 20.26 2.99
C SER A 59 -17.41 19.93 1.50
N HIS A 60 -16.28 19.44 0.99
CA HIS A 60 -16.15 18.95 -0.37
C HIS A 60 -16.99 17.68 -0.61
N MET A 61 -16.79 16.65 0.23
CA MET A 61 -17.48 15.35 0.09
C MET A 61 -19.00 15.46 0.21
N ASN A 62 -19.51 16.37 1.04
CA ASN A 62 -20.96 16.62 1.16
C ASN A 62 -21.60 17.25 -0.09
N LYS A 63 -20.80 17.76 -1.02
CA LYS A 63 -21.27 18.30 -2.31
C LYS A 63 -21.24 17.25 -3.42
N ALA A 64 -20.59 16.10 -3.20
CA ALA A 64 -20.50 15.04 -4.19
C ALA A 64 -21.88 14.40 -4.41
N GLU A 65 -22.24 14.18 -5.67
CA GLU A 65 -23.50 13.50 -6.04
C GLU A 65 -23.51 12.03 -5.56
N ARG A 66 -22.33 11.40 -5.58
CA ARG A 66 -22.14 10.01 -5.19
C ARG A 66 -20.82 9.85 -4.46
N LEU A 67 -20.87 9.07 -3.40
CA LEU A 67 -19.70 8.57 -2.68
C LEU A 67 -19.68 7.05 -2.76
N TYR A 68 -18.47 6.48 -2.71
CA TYR A 68 -18.24 5.05 -2.67
C TYR A 68 -17.62 4.70 -1.32
N VAL A 69 -18.16 3.68 -0.67
CA VAL A 69 -17.70 3.23 0.65
C VAL A 69 -17.20 1.80 0.53
N PHE A 70 -15.97 1.57 0.95
CA PHE A 70 -15.42 0.23 1.13
C PHE A 70 -15.26 -0.02 2.62
N ASP A 71 -15.81 -1.14 3.08
CA ASP A 71 -15.54 -1.73 4.40
C ASP A 71 -14.81 -3.05 4.20
N GLY A 72 -13.71 -3.24 4.93
CA GLY A 72 -12.93 -4.46 4.84
C GLY A 72 -11.83 -4.51 5.89
N TYR A 73 -10.85 -5.37 5.65
CA TYR A 73 -9.83 -5.70 6.64
C TYR A 73 -8.43 -5.42 6.13
N VAL A 74 -7.53 -5.16 7.07
CA VAL A 74 -6.08 -5.21 6.88
C VAL A 74 -5.48 -6.21 7.86
N GLY A 75 -4.65 -7.11 7.37
CA GLY A 75 -4.11 -8.24 8.12
C GLY A 75 -4.97 -9.50 7.95
N ALA A 76 -4.36 -10.57 7.44
CA ALA A 76 -5.04 -11.85 7.21
C ALA A 76 -5.26 -12.67 8.49
N ASN A 77 -4.51 -12.41 9.57
CA ASN A 77 -4.72 -13.07 10.86
C ASN A 77 -5.96 -12.47 11.56
N PRO A 78 -7.05 -13.23 11.75
CA PRO A 78 -8.27 -12.71 12.39
C PRO A 78 -8.08 -12.22 13.84
N ALA A 79 -7.03 -12.67 14.53
CA ALA A 79 -6.74 -12.25 15.90
C ALA A 79 -6.23 -10.79 15.99
N THR A 80 -5.60 -10.30 14.92
CA THR A 80 -4.89 -9.00 14.89
C THR A 80 -5.29 -8.14 13.70
N GLN A 81 -6.18 -8.65 12.84
CA GLN A 81 -6.74 -7.89 11.72
C GLN A 81 -7.40 -6.61 12.21
N LYS A 82 -7.30 -5.54 11.41
CA LYS A 82 -7.96 -4.27 11.71
C LYS A 82 -9.09 -4.01 10.74
N LYS A 83 -10.21 -3.49 11.24
CA LYS A 83 -11.35 -3.05 10.42
C LYS A 83 -11.08 -1.66 9.85
N VAL A 84 -11.12 -1.52 8.53
CA VAL A 84 -10.86 -0.24 7.86
C VAL A 84 -12.03 0.17 6.97
N ARG A 85 -12.30 1.47 6.93
CA ARG A 85 -13.27 2.09 6.02
C ARG A 85 -12.58 3.07 5.09
N PHE A 86 -12.92 3.03 3.81
CA PHE A 86 -12.53 4.05 2.84
C PHE A 86 -13.78 4.72 2.29
N ILE A 87 -13.76 6.05 2.25
CA ILE A 87 -14.80 6.87 1.62
C ILE A 87 -14.13 7.62 0.47
N THR A 88 -14.57 7.37 -0.76
CA THR A 88 -13.96 7.94 -1.97
C THR A 88 -15.03 8.57 -2.86
N GLU A 89 -14.66 9.61 -3.60
CA GLU A 89 -15.55 10.26 -4.58
C GLU A 89 -15.43 9.66 -6.00
N MET A 90 -14.32 8.96 -6.28
CA MET A 90 -14.09 8.29 -7.57
C MET A 90 -14.35 6.78 -7.48
N ALA A 91 -15.06 6.23 -8.47
CA ALA A 91 -15.34 4.79 -8.56
C ALA A 91 -14.06 3.95 -8.66
N TRP A 92 -13.06 4.45 -9.39
CA TRP A 92 -11.79 3.73 -9.56
C TRP A 92 -10.97 3.67 -8.27
N GLN A 93 -11.12 4.64 -7.36
CA GLN A 93 -10.47 4.60 -6.05
C GLN A 93 -11.11 3.52 -5.16
N HIS A 94 -12.43 3.36 -5.25
CA HIS A 94 -13.13 2.25 -4.62
C HIS A 94 -12.68 0.90 -5.20
N HIS A 95 -12.53 0.82 -6.53
CA HIS A 95 -11.96 -0.37 -7.18
C HIS A 95 -10.54 -0.66 -6.69
N PHE A 96 -9.68 0.36 -6.58
CA PHE A 96 -8.34 0.21 -6.04
C PHE A 96 -8.34 -0.38 -4.63
N VAL A 97 -9.09 0.19 -3.68
CA VAL A 97 -9.12 -0.33 -2.30
C VAL A 97 -9.76 -1.73 -2.23
N ARG A 98 -10.73 -2.03 -3.11
CA ARG A 98 -11.31 -3.37 -3.23
C ARG A 98 -10.30 -4.40 -3.76
N ASN A 99 -9.33 -3.98 -4.57
CA ASN A 99 -8.23 -4.84 -4.98
C ASN A 99 -7.20 -4.99 -3.86
N MET A 100 -6.85 -3.91 -3.16
CA MET A 100 -5.71 -3.90 -2.24
C MET A 100 -6.02 -4.43 -0.84
N PHE A 101 -7.24 -4.32 -0.35
CA PHE A 101 -7.60 -4.71 1.02
C PHE A 101 -8.42 -5.99 1.05
N ILE A 102 -8.40 -6.66 2.20
CA ILE A 102 -9.11 -7.93 2.38
C ILE A 102 -10.61 -7.64 2.40
N ARG A 103 -11.32 -8.28 1.47
CA ARG A 103 -12.77 -8.09 1.30
C ARG A 103 -13.51 -8.98 2.29
N PRO A 104 -14.61 -8.50 2.88
CA PRO A 104 -15.53 -9.36 3.60
C PRO A 104 -16.05 -10.49 2.71
N THR A 105 -16.18 -11.68 3.28
CA THR A 105 -16.59 -12.88 2.51
C THR A 105 -18.10 -13.08 2.49
N THR A 106 -18.80 -12.48 3.45
CA THR A 106 -20.24 -12.61 3.66
C THR A 106 -20.88 -11.24 3.90
N GLU A 107 -22.19 -11.11 3.64
CA GLU A 107 -22.90 -9.86 3.96
C GLU A 107 -23.04 -9.67 5.48
N GLU A 108 -23.07 -10.76 6.25
CA GLU A 108 -23.14 -10.76 7.70
C GLU A 108 -21.93 -10.07 8.35
N GLU A 109 -20.74 -10.19 7.76
CA GLU A 109 -19.53 -9.48 8.21
C GLU A 109 -19.66 -7.94 8.14
N LEU A 110 -20.56 -7.45 7.28
CA LEU A 110 -20.83 -6.02 7.11
C LEU A 110 -21.92 -5.49 8.04
N VAL A 111 -22.75 -6.36 8.62
CA VAL A 111 -23.81 -5.95 9.54
C VAL A 111 -23.20 -5.39 10.82
N GLY A 112 -23.41 -4.10 11.07
CA GLY A 112 -22.82 -3.42 12.23
C GLY A 112 -21.30 -3.23 12.13
N PHE A 113 -20.76 -3.12 10.90
CA PHE A 113 -19.34 -2.88 10.69
C PHE A 113 -18.90 -1.52 11.29
N GLU A 114 -18.11 -1.61 12.37
CA GLU A 114 -17.47 -0.46 13.02
C GLU A 114 -15.98 -0.43 12.64
N PRO A 115 -15.53 0.56 11.83
CA PRO A 115 -14.13 0.67 11.46
C PRO A 115 -13.28 1.12 12.65
N GLU A 116 -12.10 0.50 12.79
CA GLU A 116 -11.06 0.98 13.69
C GLU A 116 -10.33 2.20 13.13
N PHE A 117 -10.38 2.40 11.81
CA PHE A 117 -9.86 3.61 11.17
C PHE A 117 -10.58 3.90 9.86
N THR A 118 -10.82 5.18 9.57
CA THR A 118 -11.45 5.63 8.32
C THR A 118 -10.51 6.51 7.51
N ILE A 119 -10.35 6.25 6.21
CA ILE A 119 -9.70 7.17 5.27
C ILE A 119 -10.78 7.82 4.41
N ILE A 120 -10.81 9.15 4.41
CA ILE A 120 -11.64 9.97 3.53
C ILE A 120 -10.76 10.52 2.42
N ASN A 121 -10.95 10.03 1.20
CA ASN A 121 -10.20 10.47 0.03
C ASN A 121 -11.04 11.49 -0.77
N SER A 122 -10.77 12.75 -0.49
CA SER A 122 -11.32 13.94 -1.16
C SER A 122 -10.33 14.46 -2.20
N CYS A 123 -9.79 13.57 -3.05
CA CYS A 123 -8.70 13.90 -3.98
C CYS A 123 -8.92 15.14 -4.85
N GLN A 124 -10.17 15.52 -5.12
CA GLN A 124 -10.51 16.69 -5.93
C GLN A 124 -10.44 18.02 -5.16
N THR A 125 -10.29 18.01 -3.83
CA THR A 125 -10.06 19.23 -3.03
C THR A 125 -8.58 19.55 -2.89
N SER A 126 -8.24 20.76 -2.44
CA SER A 126 -6.89 21.14 -2.00
C SER A 126 -6.98 22.08 -0.79
N ASN A 127 -5.86 22.32 -0.10
CA ASN A 127 -5.80 23.26 1.02
C ASN A 127 -5.31 24.65 0.55
N PRO A 128 -6.19 25.64 0.35
CA PRO A 128 -5.76 26.99 -0.07
C PRO A 128 -4.96 27.74 1.00
N LYS A 129 -5.07 27.33 2.28
CA LYS A 129 -4.38 27.95 3.42
C LYS A 129 -3.05 27.28 3.76
N TRP A 130 -2.52 26.41 2.91
CA TRP A 130 -1.33 25.60 3.24
C TRP A 130 -0.12 26.41 3.73
N LYS A 131 0.09 27.62 3.17
CA LYS A 131 1.16 28.53 3.61
C LYS A 131 0.95 29.04 5.02
N GLU A 132 -0.29 29.38 5.37
CA GLU A 132 -0.66 29.85 6.72
C GLU A 132 -0.55 28.71 7.74
N HIS A 133 -0.86 27.49 7.32
CA HIS A 133 -0.72 26.27 8.13
C HIS A 133 0.72 25.76 8.23
N GLY A 134 1.68 26.35 7.51
CA GLY A 134 3.07 25.89 7.48
C GLY A 134 3.26 24.51 6.82
N LEU A 135 2.33 24.09 5.96
CA LEU A 135 2.46 22.82 5.22
C LEU A 135 3.41 22.96 4.03
N ASN A 136 3.77 21.84 3.40
CA ASN A 136 4.67 21.79 2.25
C ASN A 136 3.99 22.30 0.96
N SER A 137 2.73 21.93 0.73
CA SER A 137 1.94 22.33 -0.44
C SER A 137 0.43 22.33 -0.13
N ASP A 138 -0.40 22.60 -1.14
CA ASP A 138 -1.86 22.50 -1.05
C ASP A 138 -2.38 21.05 -1.07
N VAL A 139 -1.49 20.06 -1.25
CA VAL A 139 -1.77 18.63 -1.10
C VAL A 139 -1.60 18.21 0.36
N TYR A 140 -2.38 17.24 0.81
CA TYR A 140 -2.25 16.69 2.15
C TYR A 140 -2.72 15.24 2.23
N ALA A 141 -1.99 14.43 2.98
CA ALA A 141 -2.44 13.18 3.56
C ALA A 141 -2.24 13.28 5.08
N CYS A 142 -3.28 13.69 5.80
CA CYS A 142 -3.21 13.99 7.23
C CYS A 142 -3.93 12.92 8.05
N PHE A 143 -3.27 12.39 9.09
CA PHE A 143 -3.74 11.27 9.91
C PHE A 143 -3.94 11.72 11.36
N ASN A 144 -5.14 11.53 11.90
CA ASN A 144 -5.46 11.77 13.31
C ASN A 144 -5.72 10.42 14.02
N LEU A 145 -4.82 10.03 14.91
CA LEU A 145 -4.85 8.73 15.58
C LEU A 145 -5.93 8.66 16.68
N GLU A 146 -6.23 9.79 17.30
CA GLU A 146 -7.23 9.95 18.36
C GLU A 146 -8.65 9.89 17.80
N GLU A 147 -8.87 10.60 16.69
CA GLU A 147 -10.15 10.59 15.98
C GLU A 147 -10.33 9.34 15.11
N LYS A 148 -9.25 8.59 14.86
CA LYS A 148 -9.21 7.39 14.01
C LYS A 148 -9.64 7.67 12.57
N VAL A 149 -9.22 8.84 12.06
CA VAL A 149 -9.55 9.29 10.71
C VAL A 149 -8.32 9.86 10.02
N ALA A 150 -8.21 9.65 8.72
CA ALA A 150 -7.32 10.41 7.85
C ALA A 150 -8.08 11.07 6.70
N VAL A 151 -7.55 12.20 6.23
CA VAL A 151 -8.05 12.89 5.03
C VAL A 151 -6.93 13.02 3.99
N ILE A 152 -7.28 12.72 2.73
CA ILE A 152 -6.37 12.84 1.58
C ILE A 152 -6.99 13.83 0.60
N GLY A 153 -6.27 14.91 0.29
CA GLY A 153 -6.70 15.93 -0.68
C GLY A 153 -5.56 16.35 -1.60
N GLY A 154 -5.91 16.71 -2.84
CA GLY A 154 -5.00 17.27 -3.84
C GLY A 154 -4.24 16.25 -4.67
N THR A 155 -4.22 14.98 -4.26
CA THR A 155 -3.56 13.89 -4.98
C THR A 155 -4.52 12.79 -5.37
N TYR A 156 -4.36 12.29 -6.60
CA TYR A 156 -5.14 11.18 -7.15
C TYR A 156 -4.36 9.87 -7.09
N TYR A 157 -3.15 9.84 -6.54
CA TYR A 157 -2.33 8.63 -6.53
C TYR A 157 -2.93 7.56 -5.59
N GLY A 158 -3.27 6.38 -6.12
CA GLY A 158 -3.94 5.32 -5.34
C GLY A 158 -3.10 4.83 -4.15
N GLY A 159 -1.78 4.83 -4.33
CA GLY A 159 -0.83 4.35 -3.32
C GLY A 159 -0.82 5.14 -2.00
N GLU A 160 -1.40 6.34 -1.92
CA GLU A 160 -1.55 7.05 -0.65
C GLU A 160 -2.52 6.33 0.31
N MET A 161 -3.61 5.75 -0.22
CA MET A 161 -4.56 4.96 0.59
C MET A 161 -3.91 3.67 1.11
N LYS A 162 -3.17 2.96 0.25
CA LYS A 162 -2.41 1.75 0.61
C LYS A 162 -1.38 2.06 1.71
N LYS A 163 -0.44 2.97 1.43
CA LYS A 163 0.68 3.26 2.33
C LYS A 163 0.25 4.03 3.59
N GLY A 164 -0.90 4.71 3.56
CA GLY A 164 -1.54 5.25 4.75
C GLY A 164 -1.90 4.18 5.76
N ILE A 165 -2.62 3.12 5.33
CA ILE A 165 -2.91 1.98 6.21
C ILE A 165 -1.63 1.26 6.64
N PHE A 166 -0.67 1.06 5.74
CA PHE A 166 0.60 0.44 6.13
C PHE A 166 1.31 1.20 7.25
N ALA A 167 1.31 2.54 7.19
CA ALA A 167 1.87 3.36 8.26
C ALA A 167 1.15 3.16 9.60
N LEU A 168 -0.17 2.93 9.58
CA LEU A 168 -0.93 2.61 10.79
C LEU A 168 -0.61 1.20 11.32
N MET A 169 -0.45 0.20 10.44
CA MET A 169 -0.01 -1.14 10.85
C MET A 169 1.39 -1.13 11.48
N ASN A 170 2.30 -0.30 10.96
CA ASN A 170 3.61 -0.06 11.55
C ASN A 170 3.55 0.66 12.91
N TYR A 171 2.42 1.27 13.27
CA TYR A 171 2.20 1.84 14.59
C TYR A 171 1.51 0.85 15.52
N TRP A 172 0.41 0.23 15.10
CA TRP A 172 -0.41 -0.64 15.96
C TRP A 172 0.29 -1.95 16.32
N LEU A 173 0.82 -2.67 15.33
CA LEU A 173 1.33 -4.03 15.57
C LEU A 173 2.55 -4.07 16.50
N PRO A 174 3.55 -3.17 16.38
CA PRO A 174 4.67 -3.17 17.32
C PRO A 174 4.27 -2.91 18.78
N LEU A 175 3.19 -2.14 19.01
CA LEU A 175 2.64 -1.93 20.36
C LEU A 175 2.00 -3.20 20.95
N GLU A 176 1.61 -4.13 20.08
CA GLU A 176 1.10 -5.46 20.43
C GLU A 176 2.20 -6.54 20.42
N GLY A 177 3.47 -6.15 20.21
CA GLY A 177 4.61 -7.08 20.15
C GLY A 177 4.72 -7.85 18.83
N ILE A 178 4.05 -7.40 17.77
CA ILE A 178 4.02 -8.02 16.45
C ILE A 178 4.89 -7.21 15.49
N MET A 179 5.75 -7.88 14.74
CA MET A 179 6.62 -7.20 13.78
C MET A 179 5.83 -6.87 12.51
N SER A 180 5.74 -5.59 12.16
CA SER A 180 5.23 -5.13 10.87
C SER A 180 6.39 -4.97 9.89
N MET A 181 6.23 -5.48 8.66
CA MET A 181 7.32 -5.68 7.70
C MET A 181 6.96 -5.16 6.31
N HIS A 182 7.90 -4.45 5.70
CA HIS A 182 7.85 -4.05 4.28
C HIS A 182 8.61 -5.08 3.44
N CYS A 183 7.98 -6.21 3.17
CA CYS A 183 8.55 -7.33 2.44
C CYS A 183 7.45 -8.06 1.64
N SER A 184 7.85 -8.73 0.56
CA SER A 184 7.03 -9.77 -0.03
C SER A 184 7.27 -11.10 0.68
N ALA A 185 6.32 -12.04 0.59
CA ALA A 185 6.48 -13.37 1.15
C ALA A 185 5.91 -14.46 0.26
N ASN A 186 6.51 -15.65 0.32
CA ASN A 186 5.97 -16.85 -0.32
C ASN A 186 6.26 -18.12 0.50
N LYS A 187 5.50 -19.18 0.19
CA LYS A 187 5.55 -20.48 0.85
C LYS A 187 5.80 -21.59 -0.17
N GLY A 188 6.76 -22.46 0.11
CA GLY A 188 7.05 -23.62 -0.72
C GLY A 188 6.05 -24.76 -0.50
N PRO A 189 6.02 -25.77 -1.38
CA PRO A 189 5.12 -26.92 -1.25
C PRO A 189 5.31 -27.72 0.04
N ALA A 190 6.51 -27.66 0.64
CA ALA A 190 6.82 -28.32 1.91
C ALA A 190 6.45 -27.47 3.14
N GLY A 191 5.93 -26.25 2.94
CA GLY A 191 5.58 -25.31 3.99
C GLY A 191 6.70 -24.36 4.40
N ASP A 192 7.89 -24.46 3.80
CA ASP A 192 9.00 -23.55 4.04
C ASP A 192 8.66 -22.14 3.55
N THR A 193 9.03 -21.10 4.29
CA THR A 193 8.66 -19.73 3.96
C THR A 193 9.86 -18.81 3.77
N ALA A 194 9.70 -17.81 2.91
CA ALA A 194 10.72 -16.81 2.63
C ALA A 194 10.14 -15.40 2.67
N LEU A 195 10.88 -14.48 3.29
CA LEU A 195 10.62 -13.04 3.28
C LEU A 195 11.65 -12.34 2.41
N PHE A 196 11.21 -11.40 1.57
CA PHE A 196 12.08 -10.59 0.73
C PHE A 196 11.87 -9.11 1.06
N PHE A 197 12.79 -8.54 1.84
CA PHE A 197 12.80 -7.11 2.18
C PHE A 197 13.47 -6.31 1.07
N GLY A 198 12.96 -5.11 0.79
CA GLY A 198 13.56 -4.21 -0.19
C GLY A 198 12.65 -3.05 -0.56
N LEU A 199 13.23 -1.99 -1.12
CA LEU A 199 12.46 -0.85 -1.62
C LEU A 199 11.74 -1.18 -2.94
N SER A 200 10.83 -0.30 -3.36
CA SER A 200 10.04 -0.52 -4.58
C SER A 200 10.92 -0.50 -5.84
N GLY A 201 10.95 -1.61 -6.58
CA GLY A 201 11.80 -1.78 -7.77
C GLY A 201 13.12 -2.53 -7.51
N THR A 202 13.32 -3.11 -6.33
CA THR A 202 14.50 -3.94 -6.00
C THR A 202 14.31 -5.44 -6.31
N GLY A 203 13.16 -5.83 -6.88
CA GLY A 203 12.86 -7.22 -7.25
C GLY A 203 11.93 -7.98 -6.30
N LYS A 204 11.35 -7.35 -5.26
CA LYS A 204 10.41 -8.02 -4.32
C LYS A 204 9.29 -8.79 -5.02
N THR A 205 8.47 -8.09 -5.80
CA THR A 205 7.31 -8.67 -6.50
C THR A 205 7.75 -9.77 -7.49
N THR A 206 8.81 -9.51 -8.25
CA THR A 206 9.34 -10.46 -9.25
C THR A 206 9.87 -11.75 -8.60
N LEU A 207 10.64 -11.64 -7.51
CA LEU A 207 11.24 -12.81 -6.84
C LEU A 207 10.25 -13.57 -5.95
N SER A 208 9.21 -12.91 -5.45
CA SER A 208 8.16 -13.56 -4.66
C SER A 208 7.14 -14.31 -5.54
N ALA A 209 6.88 -13.82 -6.75
CA ALA A 209 6.00 -14.44 -7.75
C ALA A 209 6.66 -15.62 -8.50
N ASP A 210 7.30 -16.53 -7.74
CA ASP A 210 7.89 -17.76 -8.27
C ASP A 210 6.80 -18.80 -8.55
N SER A 211 6.72 -19.29 -9.78
CA SER A 211 5.76 -20.32 -10.20
C SER A 211 5.80 -21.63 -9.39
N SER A 212 6.91 -21.92 -8.71
CA SER A 212 7.09 -23.12 -7.87
C SER A 212 6.67 -22.92 -6.41
N ARG A 213 6.25 -21.71 -6.02
CA ARG A 213 5.89 -21.33 -4.66
C ARG A 213 4.52 -20.67 -4.64
N PHE A 214 3.89 -20.67 -3.46
CA PHE A 214 2.63 -19.99 -3.22
C PHE A 214 2.90 -18.58 -2.73
N LEU A 215 2.45 -17.57 -3.48
CA LEU A 215 2.56 -16.16 -3.09
C LEU A 215 1.65 -15.88 -1.90
N LEU A 216 2.21 -15.35 -0.81
CA LEU A 216 1.41 -14.85 0.32
C LEU A 216 0.99 -13.38 0.09
N GLY A 217 1.93 -12.56 -0.38
CA GLY A 217 1.74 -11.15 -0.66
C GLY A 217 3.01 -10.52 -1.22
N ASP A 218 2.91 -9.36 -1.87
CA ASP A 218 4.02 -8.74 -2.61
C ASP A 218 4.72 -7.59 -1.88
N ASP A 219 4.20 -7.10 -0.75
CA ASP A 219 4.73 -5.84 -0.18
C ASP A 219 4.63 -5.68 1.35
N GLU A 220 3.56 -6.14 2.02
CA GLU A 220 3.29 -5.79 3.43
C GLU A 220 2.84 -7.01 4.26
N HIS A 221 3.60 -7.35 5.30
CA HIS A 221 3.34 -8.52 6.14
C HIS A 221 3.53 -8.25 7.63
N GLY A 222 2.83 -9.02 8.45
CA GLY A 222 3.06 -9.13 9.90
C GLY A 222 3.76 -10.42 10.24
N TRP A 223 4.48 -10.43 11.36
CA TRP A 223 5.04 -11.63 11.97
C TRP A 223 4.71 -11.65 13.46
N ASP A 224 3.86 -12.61 13.84
CA ASP A 224 3.39 -12.86 15.21
C ASP A 224 3.90 -14.21 15.75
N ASN A 225 3.26 -14.70 16.83
CA ASN A 225 3.63 -15.96 17.47
C ASN A 225 3.25 -17.21 16.65
N ASP A 226 2.35 -17.10 15.67
CA ASP A 226 1.89 -18.22 14.85
C ASP A 226 2.62 -18.29 13.50
N GLY A 227 3.10 -17.15 13.01
CA GLY A 227 3.85 -17.10 11.75
C GLY A 227 3.77 -15.74 11.06
N ILE A 228 3.77 -15.78 9.73
CA ILE A 228 3.68 -14.59 8.88
C ILE A 228 2.29 -14.48 8.26
N PHE A 229 1.80 -13.26 8.10
CA PHE A 229 0.51 -12.99 7.48
C PHE A 229 0.56 -11.74 6.61
N ASN A 230 -0.10 -11.79 5.46
CA ASN A 230 -0.23 -10.66 4.55
C ASN A 230 -1.18 -9.61 5.15
N PHE A 231 -0.89 -8.33 4.93
CA PHE A 231 -1.83 -7.25 5.27
C PHE A 231 -2.90 -7.03 4.21
N GLU A 232 -2.61 -7.41 2.97
CA GLU A 232 -3.33 -6.98 1.78
C GLU A 232 -4.22 -8.08 1.20
N GLY A 233 -5.22 -7.69 0.42
CA GLY A 233 -6.09 -8.57 -0.37
C GLY A 233 -5.68 -8.68 -1.86
N GLY A 234 -4.59 -8.02 -2.24
CA GLY A 234 -4.09 -7.96 -3.62
C GLY A 234 -2.68 -7.41 -3.71
N CYS A 235 -2.25 -7.14 -4.94
CA CYS A 235 -0.91 -6.66 -5.25
C CYS A 235 -0.95 -5.34 -6.01
N TYR A 236 0.10 -4.53 -5.85
CA TYR A 236 0.23 -3.23 -6.52
C TYR A 236 1.56 -3.14 -7.27
N ALA A 237 1.68 -3.95 -8.31
CA ALA A 237 2.92 -4.17 -9.03
C ALA A 237 3.32 -2.96 -9.89
N LYS A 238 4.64 -2.73 -10.00
CA LYS A 238 5.20 -1.85 -11.03
C LYS A 238 5.09 -2.54 -12.39
N THR A 239 4.88 -1.74 -13.43
CA THR A 239 4.70 -2.26 -14.80
C THR A 239 5.75 -1.75 -15.78
N ILE A 240 6.75 -0.97 -15.33
CA ILE A 240 7.85 -0.53 -16.19
C ILE A 240 8.59 -1.75 -16.74
N ASP A 241 8.77 -1.79 -18.06
CA ASP A 241 9.42 -2.88 -18.79
C ASP A 241 8.79 -4.27 -18.56
N LEU A 242 7.53 -4.33 -18.11
CA LEU A 242 6.83 -5.58 -17.87
C LEU A 242 6.66 -6.36 -19.17
N LYS A 243 7.09 -7.63 -19.14
CA LYS A 243 7.05 -8.55 -20.28
C LYS A 243 6.55 -9.90 -19.80
N GLU A 244 5.66 -10.54 -20.57
CA GLU A 244 5.13 -11.85 -20.20
C GLU A 244 6.24 -12.91 -20.12
N GLU A 245 7.29 -12.78 -20.92
CA GLU A 245 8.41 -13.74 -20.91
C GLU A 245 9.21 -13.70 -19.61
N ASN A 246 9.29 -12.54 -18.96
CA ASN A 246 10.08 -12.34 -17.74
C ASN A 246 9.21 -12.48 -16.48
N GLU A 247 7.98 -11.98 -16.52
CA GLU A 247 7.07 -11.89 -15.38
C GLU A 247 5.66 -12.38 -15.75
N PRO A 248 5.50 -13.66 -16.14
CA PRO A 248 4.26 -14.18 -16.71
C PRO A 248 3.07 -14.09 -15.76
N GLU A 249 3.29 -14.34 -14.47
CA GLU A 249 2.21 -14.32 -13.46
C GLU A 249 1.63 -12.91 -13.29
N ILE A 250 2.50 -11.90 -13.21
CA ILE A 250 2.08 -10.49 -13.08
C ILE A 250 1.42 -10.02 -14.38
N PHE A 251 1.99 -10.35 -15.54
CA PHE A 251 1.42 -9.96 -16.84
C PHE A 251 0.01 -10.55 -17.03
N ARG A 252 -0.18 -11.83 -16.69
CA ARG A 252 -1.49 -12.52 -16.80
C ARG A 252 -2.50 -12.13 -15.72
N ALA A 253 -2.04 -11.49 -14.64
CA ALA A 253 -2.91 -10.87 -13.65
C ALA A 253 -3.59 -9.60 -14.18
N ILE A 254 -3.06 -8.99 -15.25
CA ILE A 254 -3.66 -7.84 -15.94
C ILE A 254 -4.81 -8.34 -16.82
N ARG A 255 -5.99 -8.47 -16.23
CA ARG A 255 -7.24 -8.89 -16.88
C ARG A 255 -8.42 -8.15 -16.21
N PRO A 256 -9.69 -8.32 -16.64
CA PRO A 256 -10.83 -7.67 -15.98
C PRO A 256 -10.76 -7.81 -14.46
N ASP A 257 -11.15 -6.75 -13.75
CA ASP A 257 -10.94 -6.50 -12.30
C ASP A 257 -9.53 -6.07 -11.87
N ALA A 258 -8.54 -6.08 -12.76
CA ALA A 258 -7.31 -5.30 -12.54
C ALA A 258 -7.53 -3.82 -12.89
N LEU A 259 -6.66 -2.97 -12.36
CA LEU A 259 -6.66 -1.52 -12.55
C LEU A 259 -5.25 -1.06 -12.88
N LEU A 260 -5.05 -0.62 -14.13
CA LEU A 260 -3.82 0.01 -14.61
C LEU A 260 -3.80 1.49 -14.21
N GLU A 261 -2.65 1.99 -13.79
CA GLU A 261 -2.47 3.36 -13.32
C GLU A 261 -1.22 3.97 -13.97
N ASN A 262 -1.45 5.05 -14.73
CA ASN A 262 -0.43 5.83 -15.44
C ASN A 262 0.35 5.10 -16.54
N ASN A 263 -0.15 3.95 -17.02
CA ASN A 263 0.38 3.27 -18.19
C ASN A 263 0.03 4.03 -19.47
N THR A 264 1.02 4.24 -20.35
CA THR A 264 0.75 4.73 -21.71
C THR A 264 0.04 3.63 -22.49
N ILE A 265 -1.09 3.96 -23.12
CA ILE A 265 -1.87 3.03 -23.93
C ILE A 265 -1.55 3.30 -25.40
N ASP A 266 -1.09 2.27 -26.10
CA ASP A 266 -0.83 2.31 -27.54
C ASP A 266 -2.18 2.50 -28.28
N PRO A 267 -2.30 3.53 -29.14
CA PRO A 267 -3.57 3.86 -29.80
C PRO A 267 -3.98 2.87 -30.90
N GLU A 268 -3.04 2.09 -31.45
CA GLU A 268 -3.31 1.11 -32.49
C GLU A 268 -3.74 -0.23 -31.88
N THR A 269 -3.05 -0.70 -30.84
CA THR A 269 -3.32 -1.99 -30.19
C THR A 269 -4.34 -1.88 -29.05
N ASN A 270 -4.59 -0.67 -28.54
CA ASN A 270 -5.33 -0.40 -27.31
C ASN A 270 -4.80 -1.21 -26.11
N TRP A 271 -3.49 -1.42 -26.04
CA TRP A 271 -2.80 -2.15 -24.97
C TRP A 271 -1.72 -1.27 -24.34
N PRO A 272 -1.36 -1.45 -23.05
CA PRO A 272 -0.25 -0.73 -22.47
C PRO A 272 1.07 -0.96 -23.21
N ASP A 273 1.75 0.13 -23.57
CA ASP A 273 3.18 0.08 -23.85
C ASP A 273 3.93 0.23 -22.51
N PHE A 274 4.37 -0.90 -21.96
CA PHE A 274 5.06 -0.95 -20.67
C PHE A 274 6.48 -0.37 -20.71
N ALA A 275 7.05 -0.15 -21.90
CA ALA A 275 8.36 0.50 -22.07
C ALA A 275 8.25 2.03 -22.17
N ASP A 276 7.07 2.56 -22.51
CA ASP A 276 6.83 4.00 -22.56
C ASP A 276 6.71 4.58 -21.15
N THR A 277 7.79 5.25 -20.72
CA THR A 277 7.86 5.97 -19.45
C THR A 277 7.79 7.49 -19.62
N THR A 278 7.26 8.00 -20.74
CA THR A 278 7.20 9.44 -21.04
C THR A 278 6.43 10.20 -19.96
N LYS A 279 5.38 9.59 -19.42
CA LYS A 279 4.63 10.12 -18.27
C LYS A 279 5.35 9.86 -16.94
N THR A 280 5.72 8.61 -16.69
CA THR A 280 6.32 8.19 -15.42
C THR A 280 7.01 6.83 -15.56
N GLN A 281 8.05 6.62 -14.77
CA GLN A 281 8.65 5.29 -14.55
C GLN A 281 7.90 4.46 -13.49
N ASN A 282 6.89 5.05 -12.83
CA ASN A 282 6.08 4.40 -11.81
C ASN A 282 4.68 4.04 -12.35
N GLY A 283 4.60 3.54 -13.59
CA GLY A 283 3.41 2.87 -14.07
C GLY A 283 3.08 1.67 -13.18
N ARG A 284 1.80 1.45 -12.91
CA ARG A 284 1.34 0.48 -11.90
C ARG A 284 0.15 -0.32 -12.38
N VAL A 285 -0.03 -1.49 -11.78
CA VAL A 285 -1.28 -2.23 -11.85
C VAL A 285 -1.66 -2.71 -10.45
N SER A 286 -2.91 -2.51 -10.06
CA SER A 286 -3.49 -3.20 -8.90
C SER A 286 -4.39 -4.33 -9.36
N TYR A 287 -4.30 -5.47 -8.69
CA TYR A 287 -5.17 -6.62 -8.92
C TYR A 287 -5.36 -7.39 -7.62
N PRO A 288 -6.51 -8.03 -7.43
CA PRO A 288 -6.74 -8.84 -6.23
C PRO A 288 -5.88 -10.11 -6.29
N LEU A 289 -5.52 -10.65 -5.13
CA LEU A 289 -4.47 -11.67 -5.01
C LEU A 289 -4.79 -12.95 -5.80
N TYR A 290 -6.08 -13.30 -5.90
CA TYR A 290 -6.57 -14.45 -6.69
C TYR A 290 -6.35 -14.31 -8.21
N HIS A 291 -5.84 -13.19 -8.69
CA HIS A 291 -5.39 -13.08 -10.08
C HIS A 291 -4.12 -13.90 -10.35
N ILE A 292 -3.30 -14.10 -9.31
CA ILE A 292 -2.14 -15.00 -9.32
C ILE A 292 -2.64 -16.43 -9.06
N PRO A 293 -2.43 -17.39 -9.98
CA PRO A 293 -2.90 -18.77 -9.82
C PRO A 293 -2.35 -19.47 -8.58
N ASN A 294 -1.05 -19.29 -8.32
CA ASN A 294 -0.34 -19.92 -7.20
C ASN A 294 -0.28 -18.98 -5.99
N TYR A 295 -1.42 -18.51 -5.51
CA TYR A 295 -1.50 -17.72 -4.27
C TYR A 295 -1.87 -18.61 -3.07
N GLU A 296 -1.50 -18.20 -1.86
CA GLU A 296 -1.93 -18.81 -0.61
C GLU A 296 -3.27 -18.18 -0.15
N PRO A 297 -4.41 -18.90 -0.23
CA PRO A 297 -5.72 -18.31 0.01
C PRO A 297 -5.94 -17.80 1.44
N SER A 298 -5.25 -18.38 2.43
CA SER A 298 -5.32 -17.89 3.81
C SER A 298 -4.58 -16.57 4.01
N GLY A 299 -3.66 -16.20 3.11
CA GLY A 299 -2.74 -15.09 3.33
C GLY A 299 -1.78 -15.30 4.50
N MET A 300 -1.66 -16.53 5.01
CA MET A 300 -0.89 -16.88 6.22
C MET A 300 0.03 -18.08 5.98
N ALA A 301 1.15 -18.12 6.69
CA ALA A 301 2.04 -19.27 6.76
C ALA A 301 2.79 -19.31 8.10
N GLY A 302 3.55 -20.39 8.34
CA GLY A 302 4.41 -20.51 9.51
C GLY A 302 5.58 -19.51 9.51
N HIS A 303 6.45 -19.64 10.50
CA HIS A 303 7.62 -18.76 10.65
C HIS A 303 8.57 -18.80 9.44
N PRO A 304 9.25 -17.67 9.14
CA PRO A 304 10.22 -17.58 8.05
C PRO A 304 11.42 -18.47 8.28
N ASP A 305 11.68 -19.36 7.33
CA ASP A 305 12.93 -20.13 7.25
C ASP A 305 14.06 -19.27 6.66
N ASN A 306 13.70 -18.33 5.78
CA ASN A 306 14.66 -17.48 5.07
C ASN A 306 14.22 -16.01 5.08
N CYS A 307 15.14 -15.13 5.46
CA CYS A 307 14.99 -13.69 5.32
C CYS A 307 16.03 -13.17 4.32
N ILE A 308 15.56 -12.56 3.23
CA ILE A 308 16.38 -12.09 2.13
C ILE A 308 16.29 -10.56 2.08
N PHE A 309 17.43 -9.89 2.10
CA PHE A 309 17.52 -8.44 1.96
C PHE A 309 17.97 -8.10 0.54
N LEU A 310 17.07 -7.50 -0.23
CA LEU A 310 17.30 -7.06 -1.60
C LEU A 310 17.87 -5.65 -1.60
N THR A 311 19.03 -5.49 -2.23
CA THR A 311 19.74 -4.22 -2.38
C THR A 311 20.04 -3.98 -3.85
N CYS A 312 19.77 -2.78 -4.35
CA CYS A 312 20.16 -2.36 -5.69
C CYS A 312 21.44 -1.52 -5.58
N ASP A 313 22.57 -2.21 -5.46
CA ASP A 313 23.87 -1.55 -5.29
C ASP A 313 24.37 -0.97 -6.63
N ALA A 314 24.11 0.31 -6.84
CA ALA A 314 24.58 1.05 -8.00
C ALA A 314 26.11 1.25 -8.06
N PHE A 315 26.82 1.01 -6.95
CA PHE A 315 28.28 1.07 -6.91
C PHE A 315 28.94 -0.25 -7.34
N GLY A 316 28.18 -1.35 -7.40
CA GLY A 316 28.68 -2.66 -7.81
C GLY A 316 29.75 -3.23 -6.89
N VAL A 317 29.63 -2.97 -5.58
CA VAL A 317 30.58 -3.37 -4.54
C VAL A 317 30.12 -4.64 -3.82
N LEU A 318 28.84 -4.72 -3.49
CA LEU A 318 28.27 -5.85 -2.78
C LEU A 318 28.30 -7.11 -3.64
N PRO A 319 28.56 -8.29 -3.04
CA PRO A 319 28.49 -9.55 -3.78
C PRO A 319 27.04 -9.83 -4.20
N PRO A 320 26.82 -10.64 -5.24
CA PRO A 320 25.46 -11.02 -5.66
C PRO A 320 24.62 -11.69 -4.56
N VAL A 321 25.28 -12.43 -3.65
CA VAL A 321 24.65 -13.04 -2.48
C VAL A 321 25.67 -13.18 -1.35
N ALA A 322 25.22 -12.90 -0.12
CA ALA A 322 26.01 -13.11 1.10
C ALA A 322 25.12 -13.71 2.19
N ARG A 323 25.66 -14.67 2.96
CA ARG A 323 25.01 -15.19 4.15
C ARG A 323 25.43 -14.35 5.35
N LEU A 324 24.48 -13.63 5.93
CA LEU A 324 24.70 -12.76 7.07
C LEU A 324 24.67 -13.57 8.38
N ASP A 325 25.54 -13.21 9.33
CA ASP A 325 25.31 -13.56 10.73
C ASP A 325 24.23 -12.66 11.37
N SER A 326 23.84 -12.95 12.62
CA SER A 326 22.77 -12.20 13.30
C SER A 326 23.09 -10.71 13.49
N ASN A 327 24.35 -10.35 13.74
CA ASN A 327 24.74 -8.95 13.94
C ASN A 327 24.72 -8.20 12.60
N GLN A 328 25.21 -8.84 11.54
CA GLN A 328 25.15 -8.33 10.18
C GLN A 328 23.70 -8.17 9.71
N ALA A 329 22.81 -9.12 10.04
CA ALA A 329 21.40 -9.04 9.69
C ALA A 329 20.75 -7.81 10.34
N VAL A 330 20.94 -7.58 11.64
CA VAL A 330 20.44 -6.39 12.32
C VAL A 330 21.03 -5.11 11.72
N TYR A 331 22.34 -5.08 11.47
CA TYR A 331 23.02 -3.93 10.87
C TYR A 331 22.46 -3.57 9.49
N HIS A 332 22.33 -4.55 8.58
CA HIS A 332 21.82 -4.33 7.24
C HIS A 332 20.32 -4.02 7.22
N PHE A 333 19.53 -4.62 8.13
CA PHE A 333 18.11 -4.31 8.28
C PHE A 333 17.90 -2.85 8.70
N LEU A 334 18.65 -2.37 9.71
CA LEU A 334 18.58 -0.98 10.16
C LEU A 334 19.15 0.01 9.14
N SER A 335 20.17 -0.40 8.38
CA SER A 335 20.77 0.44 7.33
C SER A 335 19.81 0.64 6.16
N GLY A 336 19.12 -0.42 5.73
CA GLY A 336 18.14 -0.36 4.63
C GLY A 336 18.73 0.16 3.32
N TYR A 337 20.00 -0.18 3.05
CA TYR A 337 20.76 0.26 1.88
C TYR A 337 20.12 -0.19 0.56
#